data_AF-A0A1F8BMB3-F1
#
_entry.id   AF-A0A1F8BMB3-F1
#
_cell.length_a   1.000
_cell.length_b   1.000
_cell.length_c   1.000
_cell.angle_alpha   90.00
_cell.angle_beta   90.00
_cell.angle_gamma   90.00
#
_symmetry.space_group_name_H-M   'P 1'
#
loop_
_entity.id
_entity.type
_entity.pdbx_description
1 polymer ?
#
loop_
_entity_poly.entity_id
_entity_poly.type
_entity_poly.pdbx_seq_one_letter_code
_entity_poly.pdbx_strand_id
1 'polypeptide(L)'
;MVIKIIIESKGYKSLPFYIQSEIIYDFTVAFCNHYIDKRSRTHDQMVQAARSGKQNIAEGYLQKSIEGKLKLLGVARGSLEELLNDYQDFLRQKGLMIWEVNSTNARKVRALAYINYKTYNDYKLYINNSEDAANCMICLINQTNRLLDQKLRWLEEKFVKEGGFRENLFKKRMEFRKRL
;
A
#
# COMPACT_ATOMS: atom_id res chain seq x y z
N MET A 1 21.16 26.84 24.32
CA MET A 1 20.81 25.41 24.36
C MET A 1 19.70 25.19 23.35
N VAL A 2 20.04 24.75 22.13
CA VAL A 2 19.06 24.59 21.04
C VAL A 2 18.30 23.29 21.30
N ILE A 3 17.00 23.41 21.60
CA ILE A 3 16.08 22.27 21.66
C ILE A 3 16.05 21.70 20.24
N LYS A 4 16.83 20.62 20.03
CA LYS A 4 16.68 19.72 18.91
C LYS A 4 15.28 19.14 19.06
N ILE A 5 14.29 19.74 18.37
CA ILE A 5 13.00 19.11 18.17
C ILE A 5 13.34 17.76 17.54
N ILE A 6 13.18 16.70 18.31
CA ILE A 6 13.15 15.34 17.83
C ILE A 6 12.02 15.37 16.80
N ILE A 7 12.36 15.39 15.52
CA ILE A 7 11.42 14.95 14.50
C ILE A 7 11.20 13.49 14.86
N GLU A 8 10.19 13.22 15.68
CA GLU A 8 9.68 11.88 15.90
C GLU A 8 9.48 11.32 14.50
N SER A 9 10.33 10.36 14.12
CA SER A 9 10.16 9.67 12.85
C SER A 9 8.72 9.18 12.86
N LYS A 10 7.87 9.65 11.95
CA LYS A 10 6.45 9.26 11.86
C LYS A 10 6.26 7.75 11.53
N GLY A 11 7.31 6.95 11.69
CA GLY A 11 7.34 5.51 11.50
C GLY A 11 6.91 5.14 10.10
N TYR A 12 6.13 4.07 10.00
CA TYR A 12 5.50 3.67 8.76
C TYR A 12 4.48 4.68 8.23
N LYS A 13 3.92 5.55 9.08
CA LYS A 13 2.90 6.54 8.67
C LYS A 13 3.44 7.62 7.74
N SER A 14 4.77 7.79 7.67
CA SER A 14 5.41 8.65 6.66
C SER A 14 5.76 7.94 5.35
N LEU A 15 5.58 6.61 5.24
CA LEU A 15 5.91 5.89 4.01
C LEU A 15 4.91 6.25 2.91
N PRO A 16 5.37 6.65 1.71
CA PRO A 16 4.46 7.05 0.63
C PRO A 16 3.41 5.99 0.29
N PHE A 17 3.80 4.71 0.24
CA PHE A 17 2.87 3.61 -0.03
C PHE A 17 1.90 3.33 1.14
N TYR A 18 2.27 3.66 2.38
CA TYR A 18 1.32 3.57 3.49
C TYR A 18 0.24 4.66 3.39
N ILE A 19 0.65 5.91 3.17
CA ILE A 19 -0.27 7.03 2.98
C ILE A 19 -1.23 6.75 1.81
N GLN A 20 -0.71 6.23 0.69
CA GLN A 20 -1.55 5.84 -0.44
C GLN A 20 -2.50 4.68 -0.09
N SER A 21 -2.04 3.67 0.67
CA SER A 21 -2.91 2.57 1.12
C SER A 21 -4.03 3.01 2.08
N GLU A 22 -3.81 4.07 2.88
CA GLU A 22 -4.86 4.68 3.69
C GLU A 22 -5.92 5.34 2.82
N ILE A 23 -5.50 6.13 1.83
CA ILE A 23 -6.41 6.76 0.86
C ILE A 23 -7.20 5.70 0.09
N ILE A 24 -6.53 4.63 -0.37
CA ILE A 24 -7.17 3.51 -1.07
C ILE A 24 -8.24 2.89 -0.17
N TYR A 25 -7.91 2.59 1.09
CA TYR A 25 -8.88 2.00 2.02
C TYR A 25 -10.14 2.85 2.22
N ASP A 26 -9.96 4.13 2.55
CA ASP A 26 -11.09 5.03 2.81
C ASP A 26 -11.93 5.26 1.55
N PHE A 27 -11.27 5.36 0.38
CA PHE A 27 -11.96 5.48 -0.90
C PHE A 27 -12.70 4.20 -1.29
N THR A 28 -12.12 3.03 -1.07
CA THR A 28 -12.79 1.75 -1.34
C THR A 28 -14.03 1.58 -0.46
N VAL A 29 -13.98 1.94 0.82
CA VAL A 29 -15.18 1.94 1.68
C VAL A 29 -16.28 2.83 1.11
N ALA A 30 -15.94 4.06 0.70
CA ALA A 30 -16.91 4.97 0.08
C ALA A 30 -17.46 4.40 -1.24
N PHE A 31 -16.57 3.93 -2.12
CA PHE A 31 -16.92 3.34 -3.42
C PHE A 31 -17.88 2.16 -3.26
N CYS A 32 -17.57 1.22 -2.38
CA CYS A 32 -18.43 0.06 -2.13
C CYS A 32 -19.78 0.49 -1.57
N ASN A 33 -19.84 1.48 -0.68
CA ASN A 33 -21.10 2.01 -0.17
C ASN A 33 -21.98 2.70 -1.23
N HIS A 34 -21.38 3.23 -2.29
CA HIS A 34 -22.10 3.90 -3.38
C HIS A 34 -22.51 2.95 -4.50
N TYR A 35 -21.64 2.02 -4.89
CA TYR A 35 -21.74 1.33 -6.17
C TYR A 35 -21.85 -0.20 -6.09
N ILE A 36 -21.67 -0.76 -4.89
CA ILE A 36 -21.74 -2.19 -4.66
C ILE A 36 -22.87 -2.48 -3.66
N ASP A 37 -23.66 -3.51 -3.91
CA ASP A 37 -24.68 -3.93 -2.95
C ASP A 37 -24.01 -4.29 -1.61
N LYS A 38 -24.43 -3.62 -0.54
CA LYS A 38 -23.93 -3.80 0.83
C LYS A 38 -24.10 -5.22 1.37
N ARG A 39 -24.99 -6.01 0.79
CA ARG A 39 -25.20 -7.42 1.16
C ARG A 39 -24.39 -8.40 0.29
N SER A 40 -23.72 -7.90 -0.74
CA SER A 40 -22.94 -8.74 -1.65
C SER A 40 -21.60 -9.13 -1.03
N ARG A 41 -21.15 -10.33 -1.38
CA ARG A 41 -19.82 -10.82 -1.00
C ARG A 41 -18.69 -9.92 -1.57
N THR A 42 -18.92 -9.33 -2.74
CA THR A 42 -17.98 -8.41 -3.39
C THR A 42 -17.72 -7.15 -2.54
N HIS A 43 -18.74 -6.59 -1.89
CA HIS A 43 -18.57 -5.44 -0.99
C HIS A 43 -17.56 -5.77 0.12
N ASP A 44 -17.80 -6.88 0.83
CA ASP A 44 -16.93 -7.33 1.90
C ASP A 44 -15.50 -7.62 1.40
N GLN A 45 -15.37 -8.30 0.26
CA GLN A 45 -14.07 -8.68 -0.31
C GLN A 45 -13.22 -7.46 -0.65
N MET A 46 -13.77 -6.48 -1.37
CA MET A 46 -13.06 -5.26 -1.72
C MET A 46 -12.61 -4.48 -0.48
N VAL A 47 -13.51 -4.30 0.49
CA VAL A 47 -13.19 -3.58 1.74
C VAL A 47 -12.11 -4.32 2.55
N GLN A 48 -12.17 -5.65 2.62
CA GLN A 48 -11.17 -6.46 3.33
C GLN A 48 -9.83 -6.47 2.61
N ALA A 49 -9.80 -6.55 1.28
CA ALA A 49 -8.57 -6.47 0.50
C ALA A 49 -7.86 -5.13 0.72
N ALA A 50 -8.60 -4.02 0.65
CA ALA A 50 -8.07 -2.68 0.92
C ALA A 50 -7.56 -2.54 2.37
N ARG A 51 -8.31 -3.07 3.35
CA ARG A 51 -7.91 -3.08 4.77
C ARG A 51 -6.63 -3.90 4.97
N SER A 52 -6.58 -5.10 4.41
CA SER A 52 -5.45 -6.03 4.50
C SER A 52 -4.18 -5.41 3.93
N GLY A 53 -4.29 -4.75 2.76
CA GLY A 53 -3.19 -4.01 2.15
C GLY A 53 -2.53 -3.02 3.11
N LYS A 54 -3.35 -2.15 3.74
CA LYS A 54 -2.88 -1.17 4.72
C LYS A 54 -2.31 -1.82 5.99
N GLN A 55 -3.01 -2.77 6.59
CA GLN A 55 -2.63 -3.35 7.89
C GLN A 55 -1.30 -4.11 7.80
N ASN A 56 -1.10 -4.91 6.75
CA ASN A 56 0.13 -5.67 6.57
C ASN A 56 1.35 -4.76 6.35
N ILE A 57 1.20 -3.53 5.82
CA ILE A 57 2.28 -2.55 5.78
C ILE A 57 2.70 -2.13 7.20
N ALA A 58 1.73 -1.81 8.04
CA ALA A 58 1.98 -1.40 9.42
C ALA A 58 2.62 -2.53 10.23
N GLU A 59 2.05 -3.75 10.15
CA GLU A 59 2.58 -4.93 10.82
C GLU A 59 3.98 -5.30 10.31
N GLY A 60 4.19 -5.21 8.99
CA GLY A 60 5.49 -5.42 8.35
C GLY A 60 6.56 -4.49 8.91
N TYR A 61 6.25 -3.20 9.07
CA TYR A 61 7.20 -2.25 9.65
C TYR A 61 7.67 -2.63 11.06
N LEU A 62 6.78 -3.22 11.87
CA LEU A 62 7.07 -3.63 13.25
C LEU A 62 7.91 -4.91 13.35
N GLN A 63 8.08 -5.66 12.25
CA GLN A 63 8.89 -6.89 12.26
C GLN A 63 10.37 -6.58 12.52
N LYS A 64 11.02 -7.44 13.32
CA LYS A 64 12.46 -7.35 13.60
C LYS A 64 13.30 -7.99 12.48
N SER A 65 12.82 -9.09 11.91
CA SER A 65 13.50 -9.83 10.85
C SER A 65 13.15 -9.27 9.47
N ILE A 66 14.09 -9.37 8.52
CA ILE A 66 13.82 -8.95 7.13
C ILE A 66 12.83 -9.91 6.49
N GLU A 67 12.92 -11.19 6.81
CA GLU A 67 12.02 -12.25 6.36
C GLU A 67 10.56 -11.97 6.78
N GLY A 68 10.37 -11.51 8.02
CA GLY A 68 9.05 -11.09 8.51
C GLY A 68 8.52 -9.87 7.76
N LYS A 69 9.39 -8.88 7.49
CA LYS A 69 9.04 -7.70 6.69
C LYS A 69 8.62 -8.09 5.28
N LEU A 70 9.42 -8.93 4.60
CA LEU A 70 9.15 -9.40 3.25
C LEU A 70 7.82 -10.13 3.17
N LYS A 71 7.54 -11.04 4.11
CA LYS A 71 6.28 -11.77 4.15
C LYS A 71 5.08 -10.83 4.21
N LEU A 72 5.04 -9.91 5.18
CA LEU A 72 3.88 -9.05 5.38
C LEU A 72 3.75 -8.01 4.26
N LEU A 73 4.85 -7.44 3.76
CA LEU A 73 4.78 -6.56 2.58
C LEU A 73 4.35 -7.32 1.31
N GLY A 74 4.68 -8.61 1.19
CA GLY A 74 4.18 -9.49 0.13
C GLY A 74 2.67 -9.71 0.23
N VAL A 75 2.13 -9.93 1.43
CA VAL A 75 0.68 -10.01 1.66
C VAL A 75 0.01 -8.68 1.32
N ALA A 76 0.59 -7.54 1.74
CA ALA A 76 0.06 -6.22 1.40
C ALA A 76 -0.03 -6.01 -0.11
N ARG A 77 1.03 -6.38 -0.84
CA ARG A 77 1.08 -6.31 -2.31
C ARG A 77 0.05 -7.23 -2.97
N GLY A 78 -0.13 -8.45 -2.45
CA GLY A 78 -1.16 -9.39 -2.92
C GLY A 78 -2.57 -8.84 -2.73
N SER A 79 -2.89 -8.35 -1.53
CA SER A 79 -4.23 -7.78 -1.26
C SER A 79 -4.55 -6.55 -2.11
N LEU A 80 -3.56 -5.72 -2.43
CA LEU A 80 -3.76 -4.61 -3.37
C LEU A 80 -3.89 -5.07 -4.83
N GLU A 81 -3.33 -6.22 -5.22
CA GLU A 81 -3.60 -6.83 -6.54
C GLU A 81 -5.03 -7.35 -6.64
N GLU A 82 -5.49 -8.03 -5.60
CA GLU A 82 -6.87 -8.52 -5.53
C GLU A 82 -7.85 -7.35 -5.70
N LEU A 83 -7.63 -6.27 -4.94
CA LEU A 83 -8.43 -5.05 -5.05
C LEU A 83 -8.33 -4.39 -6.44
N LEU A 84 -7.15 -4.38 -7.06
CA LEU A 84 -6.96 -3.87 -8.42
C LEU A 84 -7.86 -4.63 -9.41
N ASN A 85 -7.85 -5.97 -9.32
CA ASN A 85 -8.67 -6.84 -10.16
C ASN A 85 -10.16 -6.61 -9.90
N ASP A 86 -10.58 -6.42 -8.65
CA ASP A 86 -11.99 -6.11 -8.32
C ASP A 86 -12.48 -4.81 -8.98
N TYR A 87 -11.65 -3.76 -9.01
CA TYR A 87 -11.99 -2.51 -9.73
C TYR A 87 -12.05 -2.69 -11.25
N GLN A 88 -11.13 -3.48 -11.82
CA GLN A 88 -11.14 -3.79 -13.26
C GLN A 88 -12.36 -4.63 -13.63
N ASP A 89 -12.72 -5.60 -12.80
CA ASP A 89 -13.91 -6.43 -12.97
C ASP A 89 -15.19 -5.62 -12.85
N PHE A 90 -15.26 -4.68 -11.90
CA PHE A 90 -16.38 -3.75 -11.80
C PHE A 90 -16.61 -2.98 -13.10
N LEU A 91 -15.54 -2.43 -13.69
CA LEU A 91 -15.63 -1.69 -14.95
C LEU A 91 -16.07 -2.61 -16.09
N ARG A 92 -15.39 -3.75 -16.25
CA ARG A 92 -15.64 -4.73 -17.31
C ARG A 92 -17.07 -5.27 -17.27
N GLN A 93 -17.56 -5.66 -16.10
CA GLN A 93 -18.90 -6.24 -15.94
C GLN A 93 -20.02 -5.23 -16.19
N LYS A 94 -19.75 -3.93 -16.01
CA LYS A 94 -20.71 -2.84 -16.26
C LYS A 94 -20.56 -2.19 -17.64
N GLY A 95 -19.64 -2.67 -18.48
CA GLY A 95 -19.37 -2.08 -19.80
C GLY A 95 -18.78 -0.67 -19.73
N LEU A 96 -18.10 -0.34 -18.62
CA LEU A 96 -17.44 0.95 -18.42
C LEU A 96 -16.00 0.91 -18.94
N MET A 97 -15.49 2.05 -19.38
CA MET A 97 -14.17 2.14 -19.99
C MET A 97 -13.07 2.05 -18.94
N ILE A 98 -12.09 1.18 -19.15
CA ILE A 98 -10.80 1.26 -18.45
C ILE A 98 -9.95 2.29 -19.18
N TRP A 99 -9.43 3.26 -18.44
CA TRP A 99 -8.60 4.30 -19.02
C TRP A 99 -7.27 3.75 -19.52
N GLU A 100 -6.93 4.12 -20.75
CA GLU A 100 -5.59 3.91 -21.30
C GLU A 100 -4.53 4.56 -20.41
N VAL A 101 -3.37 3.91 -20.30
CA VAL A 101 -2.27 4.34 -19.43
C VAL A 101 -1.88 5.79 -19.71
N ASN A 102 -1.90 6.24 -20.97
CA ASN A 102 -1.49 7.59 -21.35
C ASN A 102 -2.64 8.60 -21.54
N SER A 103 -3.87 8.21 -21.20
CA SER A 103 -5.02 9.12 -21.26
C SER A 103 -4.82 10.35 -20.36
N THR A 104 -5.42 11.47 -20.75
CA THR A 104 -5.39 12.72 -19.98
C THR A 104 -5.88 12.50 -18.54
N ASN A 105 -6.94 11.71 -18.34
CA ASN A 105 -7.50 11.45 -17.02
C ASN A 105 -6.57 10.60 -16.15
N ALA A 106 -6.01 9.51 -16.70
CA ALA A 106 -5.05 8.69 -15.96
C ALA A 106 -3.80 9.49 -15.56
N ARG A 107 -3.30 10.36 -16.44
CA ARG A 107 -2.16 11.25 -16.14
C ARG A 107 -2.48 12.24 -15.02
N LYS A 108 -3.67 12.85 -15.03
CA LYS A 108 -4.13 13.77 -13.97
C LYS A 108 -4.17 13.07 -12.61
N VAL A 109 -4.80 11.89 -12.52
CA VAL A 109 -4.85 11.13 -11.26
C VAL A 109 -3.47 10.73 -10.79
N ARG A 110 -2.60 10.22 -11.69
CA ARG A 110 -1.24 9.83 -11.31
C ARG A 110 -0.40 11.00 -10.79
N ALA A 111 -0.67 12.23 -11.26
CA ALA A 111 0.01 13.42 -10.76
C ALA A 111 -0.33 13.72 -9.29
N LEU A 112 -1.54 13.39 -8.84
CA LEU A 112 -1.97 13.60 -7.45
C LEU A 112 -1.07 12.87 -6.43
N ALA A 113 -0.54 11.71 -6.81
CA ALA A 113 0.33 10.93 -5.94
C ALA A 113 1.63 11.66 -5.53
N TYR A 114 2.04 12.67 -6.31
CA TYR A 114 3.24 13.49 -6.11
C TYR A 114 2.96 14.82 -5.42
N ILE A 115 1.69 15.16 -5.16
CA ILE A 115 1.34 16.37 -4.40
C ILE A 115 1.76 16.18 -2.94
N ASN A 116 2.42 17.21 -2.39
CA ASN A 116 2.77 17.25 -0.98
C ASN A 116 1.49 17.27 -0.13
N TYR A 117 1.46 16.47 0.94
CA TYR A 117 0.31 16.38 1.84
C TYR A 117 -0.99 15.87 1.19
N LYS A 118 -0.90 15.06 0.13
CA LYS A 118 -2.09 14.41 -0.46
C LYS A 118 -2.95 13.71 0.59
N THR A 119 -4.25 13.82 0.43
CA THR A 119 -5.27 13.31 1.33
C THR A 119 -6.38 12.60 0.56
N TYR A 120 -7.29 11.95 1.28
CA TYR A 120 -8.53 11.43 0.71
C TYR A 120 -9.30 12.46 -0.12
N ASN A 121 -9.28 13.75 0.26
CA ASN A 121 -10.05 14.79 -0.41
C ASN A 121 -9.61 15.04 -1.86
N ASP A 122 -8.33 14.81 -2.19
CA ASP A 122 -7.81 14.97 -3.55
C ASP A 122 -8.41 13.91 -4.50
N TYR A 123 -8.72 12.72 -3.96
CA TYR A 123 -9.28 11.60 -4.72
C TYR A 123 -10.80 11.57 -4.66
N LYS A 124 -11.41 12.05 -3.56
CA LYS A 124 -12.87 12.10 -3.35
C LYS A 124 -13.63 12.76 -4.51
N LEU A 125 -13.01 13.70 -5.22
CA LEU A 125 -13.62 14.37 -6.37
C LEU A 125 -14.04 13.40 -7.50
N TYR A 126 -13.39 12.24 -7.60
CA TYR A 126 -13.71 11.22 -8.59
C TYR A 126 -14.85 10.28 -8.16
N ILE A 127 -15.33 10.36 -6.90
CA ILE A 127 -16.28 9.37 -6.34
C ILE A 127 -17.67 9.42 -6.94
N ASN A 128 -18.06 10.51 -7.61
CA ASN A 128 -19.45 10.73 -8.04
C ASN A 128 -19.81 10.03 -9.36
N ASN A 129 -18.81 9.62 -10.15
CA ASN A 129 -19.00 8.82 -11.35
C ASN A 129 -18.29 7.47 -11.15
N SER A 130 -19.01 6.36 -11.37
CA SER A 130 -18.47 5.04 -11.06
C SER A 130 -17.29 4.63 -11.94
N GLU A 131 -17.27 5.08 -13.21
CA GLU A 131 -16.16 4.83 -14.12
C GLU A 131 -14.91 5.61 -13.68
N ASP A 132 -15.07 6.90 -13.41
CA ASP A 132 -13.98 7.76 -12.92
C ASP A 132 -13.45 7.26 -11.57
N ALA A 133 -14.33 6.88 -10.65
CA ALA A 133 -13.98 6.39 -9.32
C ALA A 133 -13.13 5.12 -9.38
N ALA A 134 -13.56 4.14 -10.17
CA ALA A 134 -12.83 2.89 -10.32
C ALA A 134 -11.48 3.09 -11.02
N ASN A 135 -11.44 3.87 -12.11
CA ASN A 135 -10.18 4.18 -12.81
C ASN A 135 -9.20 4.99 -11.95
N CYS A 136 -9.72 5.89 -11.11
CA CYS A 136 -8.92 6.65 -10.16
C CYS A 136 -8.19 5.72 -9.18
N MET A 137 -8.88 4.72 -8.64
CA MET A 137 -8.28 3.72 -7.75
C MET A 137 -7.35 2.77 -8.48
N ILE A 138 -7.66 2.35 -9.71
CA ILE A 138 -6.73 1.57 -10.55
C ILE A 138 -5.40 2.32 -10.69
N CYS A 139 -5.42 3.62 -10.94
CA CYS A 139 -4.20 4.42 -11.04
C CYS A 139 -3.41 4.46 -9.72
N LEU A 140 -4.09 4.75 -8.61
CA LEU A 140 -3.43 4.89 -7.30
C LEU A 140 -2.89 3.54 -6.79
N ILE A 141 -3.64 2.45 -6.96
CA ILE A 141 -3.22 1.10 -6.58
C ILE A 141 -1.97 0.68 -7.37
N ASN A 142 -1.94 0.91 -8.69
CA ASN A 142 -0.75 0.63 -9.49
C ASN A 142 0.49 1.41 -9.02
N GLN A 143 0.34 2.69 -8.67
CA GLN A 143 1.42 3.48 -8.11
C GLN A 143 1.88 2.96 -6.74
N THR A 144 0.93 2.55 -5.89
CA THR A 144 1.20 1.99 -4.57
C THR A 144 1.95 0.65 -4.69
N ASN A 145 1.49 -0.22 -5.59
CA ASN A 145 2.12 -1.51 -5.87
C ASN A 145 3.55 -1.34 -6.38
N ARG A 146 3.82 -0.39 -7.28
CA ARG A 146 5.18 -0.08 -7.74
C ARG A 146 6.11 0.31 -6.58
N LEU A 147 5.62 1.10 -5.63
CA LEU A 147 6.39 1.49 -4.45
C LEU A 147 6.64 0.31 -3.49
N LEU A 148 5.64 -0.57 -3.31
CA LEU A 148 5.79 -1.81 -2.56
C LEU A 148 6.83 -2.74 -3.20
N ASP A 149 6.77 -2.93 -4.53
CA ASP A 149 7.70 -3.78 -5.26
C ASP A 149 9.14 -3.26 -5.14
N GLN A 150 9.34 -1.93 -5.20
CA GLN A 150 10.63 -1.31 -4.94
C GLN A 150 11.12 -1.59 -3.52
N LYS A 151 10.23 -1.52 -2.52
CA LYS A 151 10.59 -1.79 -1.12
C LYS A 151 10.93 -3.26 -0.88
N LEU A 152 10.20 -4.18 -1.49
CA LEU A 152 10.46 -5.62 -1.43
C LEU A 152 11.84 -5.95 -1.99
N ARG A 153 12.16 -5.50 -3.22
CA ARG A 153 13.49 -5.69 -3.81
C ARG A 153 14.62 -5.13 -2.95
N TRP A 154 14.42 -3.93 -2.40
CA TRP A 154 15.41 -3.34 -1.49
C TRP A 154 15.62 -4.18 -0.21
N LEU A 155 14.56 -4.76 0.35
CA LEU A 155 14.66 -5.63 1.53
C LEU A 155 15.39 -6.94 1.18
N GLU A 156 15.14 -7.52 0.01
CA GLU A 156 15.84 -8.71 -0.48
C GLU A 156 17.33 -8.44 -0.66
N GLU A 157 17.70 -7.36 -1.34
CA GLU A 157 19.10 -6.95 -1.49
C GLU A 157 19.77 -6.71 -0.13
N LYS A 158 19.05 -6.08 0.80
CA LYS A 158 19.54 -5.84 2.15
C LYS A 158 19.79 -7.16 2.90
N PHE A 159 18.89 -8.13 2.78
CA PHE A 159 19.05 -9.45 3.39
C PHE A 159 20.30 -10.15 2.87
N VAL A 160 20.50 -10.14 1.55
CA VAL A 160 21.68 -10.76 0.91
C VAL A 160 22.99 -10.12 1.41
N LYS A 161 23.01 -8.79 1.63
CA LYS A 161 24.21 -8.05 2.05
C LYS A 161 24.50 -8.14 3.56
N GLU A 162 23.46 -8.06 4.40
CA GLU A 162 23.61 -7.89 5.86
C GLU A 162 23.32 -9.18 6.65
N GLY A 163 22.77 -10.21 6.00
CA GLY A 163 22.35 -11.45 6.64
C GLY A 163 21.06 -11.32 7.46
N GLY A 164 20.64 -12.44 8.03
CA GLY A 164 19.36 -12.54 8.75
C GLY A 164 19.42 -12.07 10.20
N PHE A 165 18.26 -11.77 10.79
CA PHE A 165 18.18 -11.40 12.21
C PHE A 165 18.70 -12.53 13.13
N ARG A 166 18.32 -13.78 12.86
CA ARG A 166 18.75 -14.95 13.65
C ARG A 166 20.24 -15.22 13.49
N GLU A 167 20.75 -15.10 12.27
CA GLU A 167 22.18 -15.25 11.97
C GLU A 167 23.02 -14.24 12.76
N ASN A 168 22.60 -12.97 12.76
CA ASN A 168 23.29 -11.90 13.47
C ASN A 168 23.20 -12.05 15.01
N LEU A 169 22.07 -12.51 15.55
CA LEU A 169 21.98 -12.86 16.98
C LEU A 169 22.90 -14.02 17.35
N PHE A 170 23.00 -15.04 16.49
CA PHE A 170 23.89 -16.16 16.71
C PHE A 170 25.36 -15.74 16.73
N LYS A 171 25.80 -14.90 15.78
CA LYS A 171 27.15 -14.30 15.75
C LYS A 171 27.45 -13.57 17.07
N LYS A 172 26.56 -12.67 17.51
CA LYS A 172 26.70 -11.93 18.79
C LYS A 172 26.80 -12.85 20.02
N ARG A 173 25.98 -13.92 20.06
CA ARG A 173 26.03 -14.90 21.15
C ARG A 173 27.38 -15.63 21.20
N MET A 174 27.92 -15.99 20.04
CA MET A 174 29.23 -16.65 19.95
C MET A 174 30.37 -15.72 20.35
N GLU A 175 30.32 -14.44 19.98
CA GLU A 175 31.29 -13.44 20.42
C GLU A 175 31.26 -13.24 21.94
N PHE A 176 30.06 -13.17 22.54
CA PHE A 176 29.92 -13.07 23.99
C PHE A 176 30.56 -14.26 24.72
N ARG A 177 30.34 -15.48 24.22
CA ARG A 177 30.94 -16.70 24.78
C ARG A 177 32.47 -16.74 24.70
N LYS A 178 33.08 -16.10 23.70
CA LYS A 178 34.55 -16.02 23.58
C LYS A 178 35.19 -15.02 24.57
N ARG A 179 34.38 -14.15 25.17
CA ARG A 179 34.82 -13.13 26.15
C ARG A 179 34.59 -13.56 27.59
N LEU A 180 33.89 -14.68 27.80
CA LEU A 180 33.79 -15.39 29.07
C LEU A 180 35.03 -16.27 29.23
#